data_AF-A0A3D5R550-F1
#
_entry.id   AF-A0A3D5R550-F1
#
_cell.length_a   1.000
_cell.length_b   1.000
_cell.length_c   1.000
_cell.angle_alpha   90.00
_cell.angle_beta   90.00
_cell.angle_gamma   90.00
#
_symmetry.space_group_name_H-M   'P 1'
#
loop_
_entity.id
_entity.type
_entity.pdbx_description
1 polymer ?
#
loop_
_entity_poly.entity_id
_entity_poly.type
_entity_poly.pdbx_seq_one_letter_code
_entity_poly.pdbx_strand_id
1 'polypeptide(L)'
;ALASYVLGMGLTVTSSYIILAVLAAPALTQAGVSQLGAHMIIFWLSQDANITPPVCLAAYSAAGIAKADPIKTGWTSLRYAKVIYIVP
;
A
#
# COMPACT_ATOMS: atom_id res chain seq x y z
N ALA A 1 0.78 -9.90 -10.47
CA ALA A 1 0.59 -9.98 -9.01
C ALA A 1 1.91 -10.25 -8.28
N LEU A 2 2.53 -11.43 -8.46
CA LEU A 2 3.82 -11.73 -7.78
C LEU A 2 4.98 -10.85 -8.27
N ALA A 3 5.05 -10.57 -9.58
CA ALA A 3 6.09 -9.71 -10.16
C ALA A 3 5.97 -8.24 -9.71
N SER A 4 4.75 -7.70 -9.56
CA SER A 4 4.53 -6.36 -9.00
C SER A 4 4.74 -6.33 -7.49
N TYR A 5 4.48 -7.44 -6.81
CA TYR A 5 4.78 -7.61 -5.38
C TYR A 5 6.28 -7.55 -5.12
N VAL A 6 7.12 -8.16 -5.96
CA VAL A 6 8.60 -8.11 -5.87
C VAL A 6 9.17 -6.77 -6.33
N LEU A 7 8.68 -6.21 -7.45
CA LEU A 7 9.10 -4.88 -7.92
C LEU A 7 8.68 -3.74 -6.99
N GLY A 8 7.56 -3.90 -6.26
CA GLY A 8 7.05 -2.94 -5.29
C GLY A 8 7.80 -2.93 -3.95
N MET A 9 8.65 -3.92 -3.66
CA MET A 9 9.34 -4.04 -2.36
C MET A 9 10.43 -2.99 -2.10
N GLY A 10 10.66 -2.07 -3.03
CA GLY A 10 11.60 -0.96 -2.87
C GLY A 10 10.99 0.42 -3.14
N LEU A 11 9.70 0.49 -3.44
CA LEU A 11 9.07 1.73 -3.89
C LEU A 11 8.30 2.38 -2.74
N THR A 12 8.80 3.52 -2.29
CA THR A 12 8.12 4.39 -1.33
C THR A 12 6.72 4.75 -1.84
N VAL A 13 5.80 5.09 -0.92
CA VAL A 13 4.39 5.44 -1.22
C VAL A 13 4.29 6.41 -2.40
N THR A 14 5.23 7.36 -2.51
CA THR A 14 5.34 8.32 -3.60
C THR A 14 5.56 7.65 -4.96
N SER A 15 6.50 6.71 -5.06
CA SER A 15 6.80 6.03 -6.33
C SER A 15 5.65 5.14 -6.79
N SER A 16 5.02 4.42 -5.85
CA SER A 16 3.84 3.59 -6.13
C SER A 16 2.64 4.43 -6.59
N TYR A 17 2.44 5.61 -5.98
CA TYR A 17 1.42 6.57 -6.40
C TYR A 17 1.68 7.08 -7.82
N ILE A 18 2.91 7.47 -8.17
CA ILE A 18 3.23 7.97 -9.51
C ILE A 18 2.97 6.89 -10.58
N ILE A 19 3.39 5.65 -10.32
CA ILE A 19 3.18 4.52 -11.26
C ILE A 19 1.68 4.25 -11.44
N LEU A 20 0.91 4.18 -10.35
CA LEU A 20 -0.54 3.99 -10.41
C LEU A 20 -1.25 5.21 -11.03
N ALA A 21 -0.77 6.43 -10.81
CA ALA A 21 -1.36 7.63 -11.42
C ALA A 21 -1.14 7.63 -12.94
N VAL A 22 0.03 7.22 -13.43
CA VAL A 22 0.30 7.19 -14.87
C VAL A 22 -0.42 6.02 -15.55
N LEU A 23 -0.52 4.86 -14.91
CA LEU A 23 -1.14 3.67 -15.50
C LEU A 23 -2.65 3.56 -15.27
N ALA A 24 -3.12 3.85 -14.05
CA ALA A 24 -4.49 3.62 -13.63
C ALA A 24 -5.37 4.87 -13.72
N ALA A 25 -4.83 6.10 -13.58
CA ALA A 25 -5.66 7.31 -13.71
C ALA A 25 -6.31 7.44 -15.10
N PRO A 26 -5.60 7.25 -16.24
CA PRO A 26 -6.24 7.30 -17.55
C PRO A 26 -7.23 6.15 -17.80
N ALA A 27 -7.05 5.00 -17.15
CA ALA A 27 -7.99 3.88 -17.23
C ALA A 27 -9.27 4.15 -16.41
N LEU A 28 -9.14 4.77 -15.24
CA LEU A 28 -10.26 5.14 -14.37
C LEU A 28 -11.07 6.32 -14.92
N THR A 29 -10.43 7.31 -15.54
CA THR A 29 -11.14 8.41 -16.19
C THR A 29 -11.91 7.93 -17.43
N GLN A 30 -11.37 6.97 -18.19
CA GLN A 30 -12.11 6.30 -19.28
C GLN A 30 -13.28 5.45 -18.77
N ALA A 31 -13.19 4.93 -17.55
CA ALA A 31 -14.28 4.21 -16.89
C ALA A 31 -15.37 5.13 -16.30
N GLY A 32 -15.29 6.46 -16.51
CA GLY A 32 -16.31 7.42 -16.07
C GLY A 32 -16.13 7.96 -14.65
N VAL A 33 -15.00 7.66 -13.99
CA VAL A 33 -14.69 8.19 -12.66
C VAL A 33 -14.17 9.63 -12.78
N SER A 34 -14.62 10.54 -11.91
CA SER A 34 -14.09 11.91 -11.88
C SER A 34 -12.58 11.88 -11.64
N GLN A 35 -11.85 12.81 -12.25
CA GLN A 35 -10.39 12.86 -12.11
C GLN A 35 -9.95 12.93 -10.64
N LEU A 36 -10.66 13.71 -9.82
CA LEU A 36 -10.41 13.77 -8.38
C LEU A 36 -10.65 12.42 -7.69
N GLY A 37 -11.74 11.73 -8.04
CA GLY A 37 -12.04 10.39 -7.52
C GLY A 37 -10.98 9.36 -7.92
N ALA A 38 -10.50 9.40 -9.16
CA ALA A 38 -9.43 8.54 -9.64
C ALA A 38 -8.13 8.74 -8.83
N HIS A 39 -7.73 10.00 -8.62
CA HIS A 39 -6.55 10.31 -7.79
C HIS A 39 -6.71 9.87 -6.33
N MET A 40 -7.89 10.05 -5.74
CA MET A 40 -8.17 9.61 -4.36
C MET A 40 -8.14 8.09 -4.21
N ILE A 41 -8.69 7.34 -5.18
CA ILE A 41 -8.64 5.88 -5.19
C ILE A 41 -7.20 5.39 -5.31
N ILE A 42 -6.43 5.98 -6.21
CA ILE A 42 -5.01 5.66 -6.41
C ILE A 42 -4.20 5.99 -5.16
N PHE A 43 -4.46 7.14 -4.53
CA PHE A 43 -3.83 7.52 -3.28
C PHE A 43 -4.17 6.56 -2.13
N TRP A 44 -5.41 6.10 -2.05
CA TRP A 44 -5.84 5.14 -1.03
C TRP A 44 -5.20 3.76 -1.23
N LEU A 45 -5.08 3.30 -2.48
CA LEU A 45 -4.42 2.03 -2.83
C LEU A 45 -2.90 2.09 -2.71
N SER A 46 -2.28 3.27 -2.84
CA SER A 46 -0.83 3.39 -2.65
C SER A 46 -0.41 3.26 -1.18
N GLN A 47 -1.30 3.52 -0.23
CA GLN A 47 -1.02 3.32 1.21
C GLN A 47 -0.89 1.84 1.58
N ASP A 48 -1.61 0.96 0.89
CA ASP A 48 -1.52 -0.50 1.08
C ASP A 48 -0.09 -1.03 0.85
N ALA A 49 0.72 -0.34 0.04
CA ALA A 49 2.12 -0.71 -0.20
C ALA A 49 2.99 -0.58 1.07
N ASN A 50 2.66 0.35 1.98
CA ASN A 50 3.47 0.62 3.17
C ASN A 50 3.16 -0.33 4.35
N ILE A 51 2.02 -1.03 4.29
CA ILE A 51 1.54 -1.96 5.32
C ILE A 51 1.74 -3.43 4.95
N THR A 52 2.09 -3.71 3.70
CA THR A 52 2.28 -5.07 3.19
C THR A 52 3.68 -5.59 3.52
N PRO A 53 3.83 -6.71 4.25
CA PRO A 53 5.11 -7.41 4.37
C PRO A 53 5.59 -7.78 2.96
N PRO A 54 6.88 -7.66 2.60
CA PRO A 54 8.06 -7.56 3.46
C PRO A 54 8.64 -6.14 3.63
N VAL A 55 7.93 -5.11 3.18
CA VAL A 55 8.44 -3.72 3.12
C VAL A 55 7.94 -2.82 4.25
N CYS A 56 7.11 -3.38 5.15
CA CYS A 56 6.37 -2.64 6.18
C CYS A 56 7.31 -1.95 7.19
N LEU A 57 7.88 -0.82 6.77
CA LEU A 57 9.03 -0.18 7.41
C LEU A 57 8.65 0.27 8.82
N ALA A 58 7.47 0.85 8.98
CA ALA A 58 6.95 1.27 10.27
C ALA A 58 6.77 0.10 11.25
N ALA A 59 6.18 -1.03 10.81
CA ALA A 59 5.99 -2.19 11.66
C ALA A 59 7.31 -2.90 11.99
N TYR A 60 8.25 -2.95 11.04
CA TYR A 60 9.56 -3.55 11.26
C TYR A 60 10.44 -2.71 12.20
N SER A 61 10.41 -1.37 12.05
CA SER A 61 11.07 -0.46 13.00
C SER A 61 10.46 -0.55 14.40
N ALA A 62 9.13 -0.61 14.51
CA ALA A 62 8.44 -0.81 15.79
C ALA A 62 8.76 -2.18 16.41
N ALA A 63 8.84 -3.24 15.60
CA ALA A 63 9.23 -4.58 16.06
C ALA A 63 10.67 -4.60 16.60
N GLY A 64 11.59 -3.85 15.97
CA GLY A 64 12.97 -3.70 16.44
C GLY A 64 13.05 -3.03 17.82
N ILE A 65 12.20 -2.03 18.09
CA ILE A 65 12.09 -1.38 19.40
C ILE A 65 11.45 -2.33 20.43
N ALA A 66 10.39 -3.04 20.03
CA ALA A 66 9.65 -3.97 20.88
C ALA A 66 10.32 -5.34 21.07
N LYS A 67 11.48 -5.59 20.43
CA LYS A 67 12.17 -6.90 20.37
C LYS A 67 11.27 -8.05 19.89
N ALA A 68 10.32 -7.75 19.02
CA ALA A 68 9.41 -8.72 18.43
C ALA A 68 9.92 -9.21 17.06
N ASP A 69 9.41 -10.35 16.60
CA ASP A 69 9.70 -10.86 15.26
C ASP A 69 9.12 -9.88 14.20
N PRO A 70 9.95 -9.28 13.33
CA PRO A 70 9.50 -8.29 12.34
C PRO A 70 8.49 -8.88 11.36
N ILE A 71 8.68 -10.13 10.92
CA ILE A 71 7.81 -10.77 9.93
C ILE A 71 6.45 -11.03 10.55
N LYS A 72 6.38 -11.58 11.76
CA LYS A 72 5.10 -11.77 12.48
C LYS A 72 4.40 -10.43 12.76
N THR A 73 5.15 -9.40 13.10
CA THR A 73 4.61 -8.06 13.37
C THR A 73 4.04 -7.44 12.09
N GLY A 74 4.71 -7.60 10.94
CA GLY A 74 4.20 -7.16 9.64
C GLY A 74 2.90 -7.88 9.22
N TRP A 75 2.82 -9.20 9.39
CA TRP A 75 1.58 -9.92 9.11
C TRP A 75 0.43 -9.52 10.04
N THR A 76 0.76 -9.24 11.30
CA THR A 76 -0.20 -8.76 12.30
C THR A 76 -0.67 -7.34 11.96
N SER A 77 0.23 -6.43 11.60
CA SER A 77 -0.12 -5.06 11.20
C SER A 77 -0.97 -5.05 9.94
N LEU A 78 -0.71 -5.92 8.97
CA LEU A 78 -1.56 -6.05 7.78
C LEU A 78 -2.99 -6.48 8.13
N ARG A 79 -3.14 -7.43 9.08
CA ARG A 79 -4.44 -7.89 9.56
C ARG A 79 -5.23 -6.76 10.21
N TYR A 80 -4.59 -5.94 11.04
CA TYR A 80 -5.22 -4.76 11.64
C TYR A 80 -5.50 -3.66 10.61
N ALA A 81 -4.60 -3.43 9.66
CA ALA A 81 -4.78 -2.43 8.62
C ALA A 81 -5.96 -2.76 7.70
N LYS A 82 -6.16 -4.04 7.34
CA LYS A 82 -7.32 -4.45 6.53
C LYS A 82 -8.66 -4.31 7.27
N VAL A 83 -8.69 -4.31 8.60
CA VAL A 83 -9.92 -4.02 9.37
C VAL A 83 -10.39 -2.58 9.14
N ILE A 84 -9.48 -1.62 8.95
CA ILE A 84 -9.82 -0.22 8.64
C ILE A 84 -10.52 -0.09 7.27
N TYR A 85 -10.34 -1.05 6.35
CA TYR A 85 -11.08 -1.06 5.08
C TYR A 85 -12.48 -1.70 5.20
N ILE A 86 -12.75 -2.43 6.28
CA ILE A 86 -14.04 -3.12 6.53
C ILE A 86 -14.92 -2.29 7.47
N VAL A 87 -14.31 -1.64 8.46
CA VAL A 87 -14.98 -0.71 9.36
C VAL A 87 -14.79 0.69 8.78
N PRO A 88 -15.83 1.31 8.19
CA PRO A 88 -15.74 2.63 7.58
C PRO A 88 -15.42 3.73 8.59
#